data_AF-A0A1D2WBT5-F1
#
_entry.id   AF-A0A1D2WBT5-F1
#
_cell.length_a   1.000
_cell.length_b   1.000
_cell.length_c   1.000
_cell.angle_alpha   90.00
_cell.angle_beta   90.00
_cell.angle_gamma   90.00
#
_symmetry.space_group_name_H-M   'P 1'
#
loop_
_entity.id
_entity.type
_entity.pdbx_description
1 polymer ?
#
loop_
_entity_poly.entity_id
_entity_poly.type
_entity_poly.pdbx_seq_one_letter_code
_entity_poly.pdbx_strand_id
1 'polypeptide(L)' 'MVDIDTERLELAIKGCMDEVFWDKINFSKLVNNCQIVNDETAIQITGSNFVFIFDIDTYELIDGKGDDIRVTV' A
#
# COMPACT_ATOMS: atom_id res chain seq x y z
N MET A 1 17.41 10.57 -1.02
CA MET A 1 15.98 10.67 -1.34
C MET A 1 15.63 9.35 -1.98
N VAL A 2 14.88 8.50 -1.27
CA VAL A 2 14.49 7.19 -1.78
C VAL A 2 13.51 7.43 -2.92
N ASP A 3 13.78 6.85 -4.09
CA ASP A 3 12.89 6.92 -5.24
C ASP A 3 11.88 5.79 -5.10
N ILE A 4 10.60 6.13 -4.94
CA ILE A 4 9.53 5.15 -4.75
C ILE A 4 8.97 4.79 -6.13
N ASP A 5 9.03 3.50 -6.46
CA ASP A 5 8.38 2.96 -7.65
C ASP A 5 6.87 2.90 -7.40
N THR A 6 6.18 3.95 -7.84
CA THR A 6 4.73 4.11 -7.64
C THR A 6 3.91 3.08 -8.42
N GLU A 7 4.41 2.56 -9.54
CA GLU A 7 3.75 1.49 -10.31
C GLU A 7 3.81 0.16 -9.54
N ARG A 8 4.99 -0.18 -9.01
CA ARG A 8 5.17 -1.39 -8.20
C ARG A 8 4.37 -1.33 -6.90
N LEU A 9 4.33 -0.17 -6.26
CA LEU A 9 3.53 0.06 -5.06
C LEU A 9 2.03 -0.06 -5.33
N GLU A 10 1.54 0.46 -6.46
CA GLU A 10 0.15 0.30 -6.86
C GLU A 10 -0.23 -1.18 -7.05
N LEU A 11 0.64 -1.98 -7.68
CA LEU A 11 0.45 -3.42 -7.84
C LEU A 11 0.43 -4.15 -6.48
N ALA A 12 1.32 -3.78 -5.56
CA ALA A 12 1.35 -4.35 -4.21
C ALA A 12 0.04 -4.06 -3.46
N ILE A 13 -0.43 -2.81 -3.48
CA ILE A 13 -1.70 -2.42 -2.87
C ILE A 13 -2.87 -3.22 -3.48
N LYS A 14 -2.92 -3.34 -4.81
CA LYS A 14 -3.95 -4.14 -5.51
C LYS A 14 -3.90 -5.62 -5.11
N GLY A 15 -2.71 -6.18 -4.92
CA GLY A 15 -2.53 -7.56 -4.44
C GLY A 15 -3.05 -7.80 -3.02
N CYS A 16 -3.16 -6.76 -2.19
CA CYS A 16 -3.65 -6.85 -0.83
C CYS A 16 -5.17 -6.64 -0.68
N MET A 17 -5.90 -6.39 -1.77
CA MET A 17 -7.33 -6.10 -1.74
C MET A 17 -8.09 -6.81 -2.87
N ASP A 18 -9.36 -7.14 -2.62
CA ASP A 18 -10.18 -7.76 -3.65
C ASP A 18 -10.46 -6.79 -4.81
N GLU A 19 -10.53 -7.34 -6.03
CA GLU A 19 -10.75 -6.57 -7.27
C GLU A 19 -12.02 -5.70 -7.23
N VAL A 20 -13.04 -6.11 -6.46
CA VAL A 20 -14.29 -5.37 -6.26
C VAL A 20 -14.11 -3.99 -5.62
N PHE A 21 -12.96 -3.73 -4.99
CA PHE A 21 -12.62 -2.46 -4.38
C PHE A 21 -11.74 -1.58 -5.27
N TRP A 22 -11.15 -2.12 -6.35
CA TRP A 22 -10.20 -1.39 -7.17
C TRP A 22 -10.83 -0.15 -7.81
N ASP A 23 -12.05 -0.26 -8.35
CA ASP A 23 -12.77 0.87 -8.96
C ASP A 23 -13.23 1.92 -7.94
N LYS A 24 -13.23 1.59 -6.64
CA LYS A 24 -13.61 2.51 -5.55
C LYS A 24 -12.41 3.31 -5.02
N ILE A 25 -11.20 2.94 -5.42
CA ILE A 25 -9.96 3.44 -4.86
C ILE A 25 -9.17 4.20 -5.94
N ASN A 26 -8.77 5.43 -5.63
CA ASN A 26 -7.85 6.17 -6.48
C ASN A 26 -6.40 5.83 -6.10
N PHE A 27 -5.85 4.77 -6.71
CA PHE A 27 -4.50 4.28 -6.41
C PHE A 27 -3.43 5.32 -6.68
N SER A 28 -3.51 6.04 -7.80
CA SER A 28 -2.55 7.10 -8.13
C SER A 28 -2.51 8.19 -7.06
N LYS A 29 -3.65 8.52 -6.45
CA LYS A 29 -3.70 9.45 -5.31
C LYS A 29 -3.10 8.83 -4.04
N LEU A 30 -3.31 7.54 -3.80
CA LEU A 30 -2.75 6.85 -2.62
C LEU A 30 -1.23 6.76 -2.68
N VAL A 31 -0.66 6.29 -3.80
CA VAL A 31 0.78 6.14 -3.95
C VAL A 31 1.49 7.50 -3.90
N ASN A 32 0.88 8.56 -4.44
CA ASN A 32 1.42 9.92 -4.34
C ASN A 32 1.34 10.53 -2.93
N ASN A 33 0.45 10.02 -2.06
CA ASN A 33 0.33 10.46 -0.67
C ASN A 33 0.90 9.42 0.31
N CYS A 34 1.74 8.50 -0.17
CA CYS A 34 2.39 7.53 0.69
C CYS A 34 3.35 8.23 1.67
N GLN A 35 3.57 7.59 2.82
CA GLN A 35 4.49 8.09 3.83
C GLN A 35 5.61 7.08 4.04
N ILE A 36 6.85 7.56 4.01
CA ILE A 36 7.98 6.74 4.42
C ILE A 36 7.99 6.69 5.95
N VAL A 37 8.04 5.48 6.51
CA VAL A 37 8.00 5.20 7.96
C VAL A 37 9.14 4.24 8.35
N ASN A 38 9.28 3.95 9.64
CA ASN A 38 10.31 3.04 10.20
C ASN A 38 11.74 3.37 9.74
N ASP A 39 12.22 4.58 10.04
CA ASP A 39 13.60 5.00 9.72
C ASP A 39 13.98 4.82 8.23
N GLU A 40 13.02 5.09 7.35
CA GLU A 40 13.17 4.98 5.89
C GLU A 40 13.19 3.57 5.30
N THR A 41 12.73 2.55 6.04
CA THR A 41 12.68 1.16 5.55
C THR A 41 11.29 0.69 5.10
N ALA A 42 10.25 1.49 5.31
CA ALA A 42 8.88 1.08 4.99
C ALA A 42 8.04 2.21 4.39
N ILE A 43 7.02 1.82 3.62
CA ILE A 43 6.05 2.71 2.98
C ILE A 43 4.68 2.45 3.59
N GLN A 44 4.10 3.46 4.25
CA GLN A 44 2.73 3.43 4.75
C GLN A 44 1.77 4.05 3.73
N ILE A 45 0.71 3.31 3.43
CA ILE A 45 -0.44 3.72 2.62
C ILE A 45 -1.66 3.78 3.53
N THR A 46 -2.32 4.94 3.57
CA THR A 46 -3.54 5.14 4.35
C THR A 46 -4.69 5.46 3.41
N GLY A 47 -5.63 4.51 3.30
CA GLY A 47 -6.94 4.74 2.71
C GLY A 47 -7.96 5.19 3.76
N SER A 48 -9.21 5.39 3.34
CA SER A 48 -10.27 5.82 4.26
C SER A 48 -10.57 4.80 5.36
N ASN A 49 -10.50 3.50 5.02
CA ASN A 49 -10.86 2.40 5.92
C ASN A 49 -9.75 1.33 6.01
N PHE A 50 -8.56 1.64 5.50
CA PHE A 50 -7.45 0.69 5.53
C PHE A 50 -6.11 1.40 5.69
N VAL A 51 -5.16 0.68 6.27
CA VAL A 51 -3.75 1.05 6.36
C VAL A 51 -2.94 -0.16 5.92
N PHE A 52 -2.02 0.05 4.98
CA PHE A 52 -1.02 -0.93 4.58
C PHE A 52 0.37 -0.38 4.86
N ILE A 53 1.28 -1.25 5.27
CA ILE A 53 2.69 -0.97 5.45
C ILE A 53 3.44 -1.97 4.58
N PHE A 54 4.23 -1.45 3.63
CA PHE A 54 5.05 -2.23 2.72
C PHE A 54 6.53 -2.02 3.04
N ASP A 55 7.34 -3.03 2.77
CA ASP A 55 8.79 -2.88 2.75
C ASP A 55 9.21 -1.99 1.58
N ILE A 56 10.11 -1.04 1.81
CA ILE A 56 10.50 -0.06 0.78
C ILE A 56 11.34 -0.67 -0.35
N ASP A 57 12.06 -1.77 -0.07
CA ASP A 57 12.95 -2.43 -1.00
C ASP A 57 12.22 -3.53 -1.78
N THR A 58 11.41 -4.35 -1.08
CA THR A 58 10.74 -5.51 -1.69
C THR A 58 9.32 -5.21 -2.16
N TYR A 59 8.66 -4.19 -1.58
CA TYR A 59 7.23 -3.89 -1.73
C TYR A 59 6.32 -5.01 -1.20
N GLU A 60 6.85 -5.90 -0.35
CA GLU A 60 6.06 -6.91 0.33
C GLU A 60 5.28 -6.30 1.48
N LEU A 61 4.08 -6.81 1.73
CA LEU A 61 3.23 -6.34 2.82
C LEU A 61 3.85 -6.75 4.17
N ILE A 62 4.21 -5.77 4.99
CA ILE A 62 4.67 -5.95 6.37
C ILE A 62 3.48 -6.05 7.33
N ASP A 63 2.53 -5.11 7.22
CA ASP A 63 1.32 -5.07 8.06
C ASP A 63 0.15 -4.47 7.27
N GLY A 64 -1.06 -4.95 7.54
CA GLY A 64 -2.28 -4.52 6.87
C GLY A 64 -3.49 -4.55 7.80
N LYS A 65 -4.21 -3.43 7.94
CA LYS A 65 -5.40 -3.30 8.79
C LYS A 65 -6.52 -2.58 8.07
N GLY A 66 -7.72 -3.12 8.10
CA GLY A 66 -8.88 -2.55 7.43
C GLY A 66 -10.03 -3.54 7.33
N ASP A 67 -11.24 -3.00 7.18
CA ASP A 67 -12.47 -3.79 7.20
C ASP A 67 -12.67 -4.64 5.93
N ASP A 68 -11.99 -4.25 4.84
CA ASP A 68 -12.13 -4.83 3.50
C ASP A 68 -10.85 -5.54 3.01
N ILE A 69 -9.92 -5.89 3.91
CA ILE A 69 -8.63 -6.50 3.54
C ILE A 69 -8.72 -8.02 3.61
N ARG A 70 -8.36 -8.68 2.50
CA ARG A 70 -8.12 -10.12 2.45
C ARG A 70 -6.63 -10.37 2.63
N VAL A 71 -6.16 -10.51 3.88
CA VAL A 71 -4.78 -10.92 4.15
C VAL A 71 -4.65 -12.40 3.76
N THR A 72 -4.26 -12.65 2.51
CA THR A 72 -3.86 -14.00 2.10
C THR A 72 -2.38 -14.13 2.43
N VAL A 73 -2.09 -14.68 3.61
CA VAL A 73 -0.75 -15.07 4.04
C VAL A 73 -0.25 -16.25 3.20
#